data_AF-A0A2H0B8V0-F1
#
_entry.id   AF-A0A2H0B8V0-F1
#
_cell.length_a   1.000
_cell.length_b   1.000
_cell.length_c   1.000
_cell.angle_alpha   90.00
_cell.angle_beta   90.00
_cell.angle_gamma   90.00
#
_symmetry.space_group_name_H-M   'P 1'
#
loop_
_entity.id
_entity.type
_entity.pdbx_description
1 polymer ?
#
loop_
_entity_poly.entity_id
_entity_poly.type
_entity_poly.pdbx_seq_one_letter_code
_entity_poly.pdbx_strand_id
1 'polypeptide(L)' 'MQPLDEKLETIGDPIVAVDTVRAGIGDLIYFETSREAGRVLENVMNPCDAAIMGIIDDIYIENKK' A
#
# COMPACT_ATOMS: atom_id res chain seq x y z
N MET A 1 1.31 -7.13 4.61
CA MET A 1 -0.02 -6.57 4.34
C MET A 1 -0.78 -7.48 3.37
N GLN A 2 -2.10 -7.46 3.41
CA GLN A 2 -2.98 -8.23 2.50
C GLN A 2 -3.55 -7.26 1.45
N PRO A 3 -3.28 -7.42 0.15
CA PRO A 3 -3.90 -6.61 -0.89
C PRO A 3 -5.42 -6.83 -0.95
N LEU A 4 -6.14 -5.77 -1.33
CA LEU A 4 -7.59 -5.73 -1.43
C LEU A 4 -8.01 -5.21 -2.82
N ASP A 5 -9.18 -5.63 -3.31
CA ASP A 5 -9.81 -5.05 -4.50
C ASP A 5 -10.64 -3.80 -4.18
N GLU A 6 -11.33 -3.25 -5.19
CA GLU A 6 -12.19 -2.07 -5.02
C GLU A 6 -13.40 -2.30 -4.09
N LYS A 7 -13.73 -3.55 -3.78
CA LYS A 7 -14.79 -3.93 -2.85
C LYS A 7 -14.27 -4.21 -1.45
N LEU A 8 -12.97 -3.99 -1.21
CA LEU A 8 -12.27 -4.33 0.02
C LEU A 8 -12.24 -5.84 0.32
N GLU A 9 -12.36 -6.66 -0.72
CA GLU A 9 -12.19 -8.12 -0.63
C GLU A 9 -10.71 -8.48 -0.86
N THR A 10 -10.23 -9.51 -0.16
CA THR A 10 -8.82 -9.93 -0.26
C THR A 10 -8.49 -10.44 -1.65
N ILE A 11 -7.41 -9.94 -2.24
CA ILE A 11 -6.89 -10.43 -3.52
C ILE A 11 -5.43 -10.85 -3.40
N GLY A 12 -5.10 -11.99 -4.04
CA GLY A 12 -3.75 -12.52 -4.07
C GLY A 12 -3.17 -12.86 -2.69
N ASP A 13 -1.87 -13.12 -2.68
CA ASP A 13 -1.14 -13.47 -1.47
C ASP A 13 -0.70 -12.23 -0.68
N PRO A 14 -0.58 -12.33 0.66
CA PRO A 14 -0.02 -11.26 1.47
C PRO A 14 1.46 -11.03 1.11
N ILE A 15 1.87 -9.76 1.11
CA ILE A 15 3.25 -9.34 0.83
C ILE A 15 3.85 -8.57 2.00
N VAL A 16 5.18 -8.56 2.08
CA VAL A 16 5.93 -7.71 3.03
C VAL A 16 6.17 -6.36 2.37
N ALA A 17 5.96 -5.26 3.09
CA ALA A 17 6.19 -3.91 2.61
C ALA A 17 6.88 -3.07 3.69
N VAL A 18 7.70 -2.12 3.26
CA VAL A 18 8.31 -1.12 4.14
C VAL A 18 7.24 -0.13 4.60
N ASP A 19 7.22 0.17 5.89
CA ASP A 19 6.30 1.13 6.50
C ASP A 19 7.07 2.30 7.11
N THR A 20 7.01 3.46 6.45
CA THR A 20 7.52 4.74 6.97
C THR A 20 6.41 5.62 7.55
N VAL A 21 5.14 5.25 7.37
CA VAL A 21 3.95 6.02 7.77
C VAL A 21 3.35 5.56 9.09
N ARG A 22 3.79 4.41 9.61
CA ARG A 22 3.38 3.80 10.89
C ARG A 22 1.91 3.34 10.88
N ALA A 23 1.55 2.57 9.86
CA ALA A 23 0.22 1.97 9.76
C ALA A 23 0.00 0.94 10.88
N GLY A 24 -1.19 0.98 11.47
CA GLY A 24 -1.68 0.02 12.45
C GLY A 24 -2.26 -1.24 11.84
N ILE A 25 -2.53 -2.23 12.70
CA ILE A 25 -3.28 -3.43 12.29
C ILE A 25 -4.72 -3.03 12.01
N GLY A 26 -5.20 -3.33 10.81
CA GLY A 26 -6.57 -3.01 10.38
C GLY A 26 -6.69 -1.67 9.67
N ASP A 27 -5.63 -0.85 9.63
CA ASP A 27 -5.62 0.36 8.82
C ASP A 27 -5.73 0.02 7.34
N LEU A 28 -6.56 0.77 6.64
CA LEU A 28 -6.60 0.73 5.19
C LEU A 28 -5.49 1.61 4.65
N ILE A 29 -4.72 1.10 3.69
CA ILE A 29 -3.55 1.78 3.15
C ILE A 29 -3.57 1.72 1.63
N TYR A 30 -2.79 2.59 0.98
CA TYR A 30 -2.36 2.38 -0.39
C TYR A 30 -0.84 2.20 -0.43
N PHE A 31 -0.38 1.41 -1.39
CA PHE A 31 1.01 0.98 -1.48
C PHE A 31 1.50 1.01 -2.91
N GLU A 32 2.82 1.10 -3.07
CA GLU A 32 3.50 1.00 -4.36
C GLU A 32 4.41 -0.23 -4.36
N THR A 33 4.66 -0.79 -5.54
CA THR A 33 5.60 -1.93 -5.72
C THR A 33 6.68 -1.60 -6.76
N SER A 34 7.65 -2.49 -6.93
CA SER A 34 8.72 -2.35 -7.91
C SER A 34 9.58 -1.09 -7.65
N ARG A 35 10.13 -0.49 -8.71
CA ARG A 35 11.14 0.58 -8.63
C ARG A 35 10.67 1.82 -7.88
N GLU A 36 9.39 2.19 -8.00
CA GLU A 36 8.89 3.42 -7.36
C GLU A 36 8.69 3.25 -5.85
N ALA A 37 8.54 2.02 -5.34
CA ALA A 37 8.42 1.75 -3.90
C ALA A 37 9.64 2.25 -3.11
N GLY A 38 10.84 2.17 -3.68
CA GLY A 38 12.07 2.67 -3.05
C GLY A 38 12.08 4.17 -2.78
N ARG A 39 11.17 4.96 -3.36
CA ARG A 39 11.13 6.42 -3.19
C ARG A 39 10.61 6.89 -1.84
N VAL A 40 10.04 6.00 -1.02
CA VAL A 40 9.65 6.32 0.35
C VAL A 40 10.84 6.49 1.30
N LEU A 41 12.02 6.03 0.89
CA LEU A 41 13.26 6.11 1.67
C LEU A 41 14.15 7.23 1.13
N GLU A 42 14.85 7.93 2.04
CA GLU A 42 15.79 9.00 1.67
C GLU A 42 17.00 8.47 0.86
N ASN A 43 17.43 7.25 1.16
CA ASN A 43 18.57 6.62 0.49
C ASN A 43 18.18 6.15 -0.92
N VAL A 44 18.81 6.72 -1.94
CA VAL A 44 18.66 6.27 -3.34
C VAL A 44 19.32 4.90 -3.52
N MET A 45 18.85 4.10 -4.48
CA MET A 45 19.35 2.73 -4.77
C MET A 45 19.18 1.76 -3.59
N ASN A 46 18.11 1.90 -2.83
CA ASN A 46 17.74 0.95 -1.78
C ASN A 46 17.06 -0.32 -2.35
N PRO A 47 17.02 -1.43 -1.60
CA PRO A 47 16.44 -2.70 -2.06
C PRO A 47 14.92 -2.80 -1.88
N CYS A 48 14.22 -1.70 -1.55
CA CYS A 48 12.77 -1.74 -1.32
C CYS A 48 12.01 -1.89 -2.64
N ASP A 49 11.18 -2.92 -2.72
CA ASP A 49 10.33 -3.25 -3.86
C ASP A 49 8.83 -3.26 -3.52
N ALA A 50 8.47 -2.96 -2.26
CA ALA A 50 7.10 -2.74 -1.81
C ALA A 50 7.08 -1.80 -0.61
N ALA A 51 6.26 -0.75 -0.66
CA ALA A 51 6.19 0.27 0.38
C ALA A 51 4.76 0.78 0.60
N ILE A 52 4.41 0.99 1.87
CA ILE A 52 3.19 1.71 2.25
C ILE A 52 3.40 3.19 1.99
N MET A 53 2.49 3.79 1.22
CA MET A 53 2.57 5.20 0.82
C MET A 53 1.76 6.11 1.73
N GLY A 54 0.66 5.61 2.31
CA GLY A 54 -0.19 6.37 3.22
C GLY A 54 -1.36 5.55 3.76
N ILE A 55 -1.95 6.06 4.84
CA ILE A 55 -3.17 5.55 5.46
C ILE A 55 -4.37 6.24 4.81
N ILE A 56 -5.42 5.47 4.53
CA ILE A 56 -6.63 5.96 3.87
C ILE A 56 -7.67 6.33 4.93
N ASP A 57 -8.09 7.60 4.94
CA ASP A 57 -9.19 8.07 5.77
C ASP A 57 -10.56 7.74 5.16
N ASP A 58 -10.75 8.02 3.86
CA ASP A 58 -12.01 7.82 3.14
C ASP A 58 -11.78 7.29 1.71
N ILE A 59 -12.70 6.44 1.23
CA ILE A 59 -12.76 5.98 -0.17
C ILE A 59 -14.10 6.38 -0.78
N TYR A 60 -14.05 7.05 -1.94
CA TYR A 60 -15.20 7.45 -2.72
C TYR A 60 -15.26 6.62 -4.01
N ILE A 61 -16.27 5.77 -4.15
CA ILE A 61 -16.47 4.92 -5.33
C ILE A 61 -17.70 5.40 -6.09
N GLU A 62 -17.52 5.74 -7.36
CA GLU A 62 -18.64 6.04 -8.26
C GLU A 62 -19.17 4.73 -8.87
N ASN A 63 -20.41 4.37 -8.53
CA ASN A 63 -21.07 3.23 -9.15
C ASN A 63 -21.47 3.60 -10.59
N LYS A 64 -20.70 3.13 -11.58
CA LYS A 64 -21.14 3.17 -12.98
C LYS A 64 -22.33 2.21 -13.15
N LYS A 65 -23.46 2.76 -13.60
CA LYS A 65 -24.65 2.00 -14.03
C LYS A 65 -24.37 1.19 -15.29
#